data_AF-A0A9P4J8E0-F1
#
_entry.id   AF-A0A9P4J8E0-F1
#
_cell.length_a   1.000
_cell.length_b   1.000
_cell.length_c   1.000
_cell.angle_alpha   90.00
_cell.angle_beta   90.00
_cell.angle_gamma   90.00
#
_symmetry.space_group_name_H-M   'P 1'
#
loop_
_entity.id
_entity.type
_entity.pdbx_description
1 polymer ?
#
loop_
_entity_poly.entity_id
_entity_poly.type
_entity_poly.pdbx_seq_one_letter_code
_entity_poly.pdbx_strand_id
1 'polypeptide(L)'
;MASTVKEVSTFDESERSSALTMPKRISLTRHWRWPKVILVLFVLEIGPTIAALALYGIADPDLYRTRLWQDGYANGFNSSPSQMLIAYANHKTPPTTPLVWSQHITTYNLVISILSTFILIVKPVLFIMHIWLPLLSSVIHAALAALYLYSTYAQLSPDTSDPLHPNPGAPWYITHSCSVAHSRSNQGYCKQAKASVAVAIILIVIFLIQLGLSIHSSIPSAFERLSRAQDEETLPATSQTVHPIYGPQTPLPYPATQKADFVAAHPLRSNQPPQQAVGAETREVAEKKKGKKGPREIWASFGRKERKEEVGARGWQERYLKQAQ
;
A
#
# COMPACT_ATOMS: atom_id res chain seq x y z
N MET A 1 57.85 25.43 -65.59
CA MET A 1 57.59 24.39 -64.57
C MET A 1 58.18 24.87 -63.24
N ALA A 2 57.32 25.38 -62.36
CA ALA A 2 57.53 25.44 -60.90
C ALA A 2 56.25 26.02 -60.29
N SER A 3 55.44 25.17 -59.68
CA SER A 3 54.34 25.53 -58.77
C SER A 3 54.92 26.14 -57.49
N THR A 4 54.22 27.08 -56.83
CA THR A 4 53.50 26.84 -55.56
C THR A 4 53.09 28.13 -54.81
N VAL A 5 51.79 28.16 -54.45
CA VAL A 5 51.21 28.49 -53.12
C VAL A 5 51.13 29.94 -52.62
N LYS A 6 49.88 30.46 -52.60
CA LYS A 6 49.20 31.44 -51.71
C LYS A 6 47.74 31.47 -52.23
N GLU A 7 46.62 31.41 -51.50
CA GLU A 7 46.13 31.76 -50.16
C GLU A 7 45.10 30.65 -49.77
N VAL A 8 44.88 30.18 -48.53
CA VAL A 8 44.55 30.81 -47.24
C VAL A 8 43.19 31.54 -47.21
N SER A 9 42.31 30.94 -46.39
CA SER A 9 41.13 31.50 -45.72
C SER A 9 39.91 31.82 -46.58
N THR A 10 38.90 30.95 -46.47
CA THR A 10 37.51 31.29 -46.11
C THR A 10 36.73 29.98 -46.04
N PHE A 11 37.07 29.10 -45.10
CA PHE A 11 36.16 28.01 -44.74
C PHE A 11 35.35 28.44 -43.52
N ASP A 12 34.42 29.33 -43.85
CA ASP A 12 33.11 29.55 -43.28
C ASP A 12 32.88 29.08 -41.83
N GLU A 13 32.96 30.06 -40.93
CA GLU A 13 32.56 30.02 -39.52
C GLU A 13 31.06 29.71 -39.31
N SER A 14 30.29 29.58 -40.39
CA SER A 14 28.84 29.30 -40.42
C SER A 14 28.45 27.93 -39.85
N GLU A 15 29.30 26.91 -39.95
CA GLU A 15 28.97 25.55 -39.46
C GLU A 15 29.05 25.38 -37.93
N ARG A 16 29.62 26.34 -37.20
CA ARG A 16 29.83 26.22 -35.74
C ARG A 16 28.65 26.69 -34.89
N SER A 17 27.70 27.45 -35.46
CA SER A 17 26.54 27.97 -34.74
C SER A 17 25.36 27.01 -34.67
N SER A 18 25.43 25.86 -35.35
CA SER A 18 24.58 24.69 -35.05
C SER A 18 25.11 24.00 -33.80
N ALA A 19 25.20 24.78 -32.71
CA ALA A 19 25.42 24.30 -31.36
C ALA A 19 24.32 23.28 -31.09
N LEU A 20 24.72 22.02 -31.23
CA LEU A 20 24.20 20.82 -30.63
C LEU A 20 23.30 21.17 -29.43
N THR A 21 22.03 21.45 -29.66
CA THR A 21 21.02 21.44 -28.59
C THR A 21 20.91 19.99 -28.20
N MET A 22 21.84 19.54 -27.35
CA MET A 22 21.78 18.23 -26.74
C MET A 22 20.39 18.13 -26.15
N PRO A 23 19.63 17.09 -26.50
CA PRO A 23 18.32 16.88 -25.91
C PRO A 23 18.52 16.87 -24.40
N LYS A 24 17.91 17.85 -23.73
CA LYS A 24 18.00 18.06 -22.28
C LYS A 24 17.63 16.74 -21.62
N ARG A 25 18.63 15.94 -21.25
CA ARG A 25 18.41 14.63 -20.62
C ARG A 25 17.54 14.89 -19.40
N ILE A 26 16.36 14.29 -19.36
CA ILE A 26 15.44 14.42 -18.24
C ILE A 26 16.14 13.79 -17.04
N SER A 27 16.78 14.62 -16.22
CA SER A 27 17.50 14.19 -15.03
C SER A 27 16.48 13.97 -13.92
N LEU A 28 16.05 12.72 -13.74
CA LEU A 28 15.21 12.33 -12.61
C LEU A 28 16.06 12.05 -11.38
N THR A 29 15.61 12.56 -10.24
CA THR A 29 16.22 12.27 -8.93
C THR A 29 15.90 10.85 -8.50
N ARG A 30 16.93 10.15 -8.03
CA ARG A 30 16.82 8.77 -7.54
C ARG A 30 16.47 8.69 -6.05
N HIS A 31 16.69 9.79 -5.31
CA HIS A 31 16.59 9.83 -3.86
C HIS A 31 15.37 10.61 -3.36
N TRP A 32 14.84 10.19 -2.22
CA TRP A 32 13.76 10.88 -1.53
C TRP A 32 14.29 12.05 -0.71
N ARG A 33 13.67 13.22 -0.85
CA ARG A 33 14.03 14.40 -0.06
C ARG A 33 13.70 14.21 1.42
N TRP A 34 12.52 13.67 1.71
CA TRP A 34 12.00 13.53 3.09
C TRP A 34 11.62 12.08 3.40
N PRO A 35 12.59 11.16 3.56
CA PRO A 35 12.32 9.73 3.75
C PRO A 35 11.50 9.44 5.01
N LYS A 36 11.66 10.24 6.07
CA LYS A 36 10.90 10.10 7.33
C LYS A 36 9.40 10.35 7.15
N VAL A 37 9.04 11.36 6.34
CA VAL A 37 7.63 11.71 6.06
C VAL A 37 6.96 10.59 5.27
N ILE A 38 7.69 10.03 4.30
CA ILE A 38 7.21 8.89 3.49
C ILE A 38 6.95 7.66 4.37
N LEU A 39 7.85 7.36 5.31
CA LEU A 39 7.66 6.24 6.24
C LEU A 39 6.42 6.43 7.12
N VAL A 40 6.16 7.65 7.61
CA VAL A 40 4.94 7.95 8.36
C VAL A 40 3.69 7.75 7.50
N LEU A 41 3.71 8.17 6.23
CA LEU A 41 2.60 7.97 5.30
C LEU A 41 2.34 6.49 5.03
N PHE A 42 3.38 5.65 4.98
CA PHE A 42 3.20 4.20 4.82
C PHE A 42 2.47 3.61 6.02
N VAL A 43 2.85 4.00 7.24
CA VAL A 43 2.17 3.54 8.45
C VAL A 43 0.72 4.00 8.48
N LEU A 44 0.46 5.24 8.08
CA LEU A 44 -0.89 5.81 8.03
C LEU A 44 -1.77 5.12 6.98
N GLU A 45 -1.19 4.69 5.86
CA GLU A 45 -1.87 3.96 4.77
C GLU A 45 -2.33 2.55 5.19
N ILE A 46 -1.63 1.89 6.13
CA ILE A 46 -1.94 0.51 6.56
C ILE A 46 -3.36 0.39 7.10
N GLY A 47 -3.77 1.28 8.00
CA GLY A 47 -5.07 1.20 8.68
C GLY A 47 -6.26 1.22 7.70
N PRO A 48 -6.40 2.28 6.88
CA PRO A 48 -7.47 2.36 5.88
C PRO A 48 -7.42 1.25 4.84
N THR A 49 -6.24 0.75 4.47
CA THR A 49 -6.11 -0.36 3.50
C THR A 49 -6.66 -1.67 4.06
N ILE A 50 -6.33 -2.01 5.31
CA ILE A 50 -6.89 -3.18 6.00
C ILE A 50 -8.42 -3.02 6.16
N ALA A 51 -8.88 -1.82 6.52
CA ALA A 51 -10.30 -1.54 6.65
C ALA A 51 -11.03 -1.70 5.29
N ALA A 52 -10.46 -1.21 4.20
CA ALA A 52 -11.01 -1.36 2.85
C ALA A 52 -11.13 -2.85 2.47
N LEU A 53 -10.05 -3.62 2.65
CA LEU A 53 -10.04 -5.05 2.36
C LEU A 53 -11.11 -5.80 3.16
N ALA A 54 -11.23 -5.51 4.46
CA ALA A 54 -12.24 -6.15 5.31
C ALA A 54 -13.67 -5.75 4.90
N LEU A 55 -13.92 -4.45 4.68
CA LEU A 55 -15.25 -3.94 4.35
C LEU A 55 -15.74 -4.44 3.00
N TYR A 56 -14.87 -4.43 1.98
CA TYR A 56 -15.22 -4.90 0.64
C TYR A 56 -15.24 -6.43 0.56
N GLY A 57 -14.35 -7.12 1.29
CA GLY A 57 -14.35 -8.58 1.36
C GLY A 57 -15.61 -9.15 2.02
N ILE A 58 -16.12 -8.49 3.06
CA ILE A 58 -17.39 -8.87 3.70
C ILE A 58 -18.60 -8.52 2.82
N ALA A 59 -18.49 -7.51 1.95
CA ALA A 59 -19.59 -7.08 1.09
C ALA A 59 -19.86 -8.01 -0.10
N ASP A 60 -18.81 -8.63 -0.65
CA ASP A 60 -18.89 -9.55 -1.80
C ASP A 60 -19.39 -10.96 -1.38
N PRO A 61 -20.23 -11.64 -2.19
CA PRO A 61 -20.78 -11.19 -3.47
C PRO A 61 -21.95 -10.20 -3.32
N ASP A 62 -22.81 -10.37 -2.33
CA ASP A 62 -23.97 -9.50 -2.08
C ASP A 62 -24.47 -9.64 -0.63
N LEU A 63 -23.65 -9.23 0.35
CA LEU A 63 -24.07 -9.33 1.75
C LEU A 63 -25.22 -8.36 2.07
N TYR A 64 -25.14 -7.14 1.54
CA TYR A 64 -26.06 -6.08 1.89
C TYR A 64 -26.52 -5.18 0.75
N ARG A 65 -25.98 -5.30 -0.46
CA ARG A 65 -26.31 -4.39 -1.58
C ARG A 65 -27.77 -4.51 -1.95
N THR A 66 -28.27 -5.72 -2.21
CA THR A 66 -29.69 -5.93 -2.54
C THR A 66 -30.60 -5.60 -1.36
N ARG A 67 -30.16 -5.86 -0.12
CA ARG A 67 -30.95 -5.53 1.09
C ARG A 67 -31.12 -4.02 1.26
N LEU A 68 -30.04 -3.24 1.12
CA LEU A 68 -30.11 -1.79 1.17
C LEU A 68 -30.88 -1.21 -0.02
N TRP A 69 -30.80 -1.85 -1.19
CA TRP A 69 -31.62 -1.45 -2.35
C TRP A 69 -33.12 -1.63 -2.04
N GLN A 70 -33.53 -2.81 -1.56
CA GLN A 70 -34.91 -3.09 -1.16
C GLN A 70 -35.41 -2.16 -0.05
N ASP A 71 -34.56 -1.88 0.94
CA ASP A 71 -34.90 -1.05 2.10
C ASP A 71 -35.12 0.42 1.70
N GLY A 72 -34.33 0.92 0.76
CA GLY A 72 -34.56 2.25 0.18
C GLY A 72 -35.84 2.30 -0.64
N TYR A 73 -36.14 1.26 -1.44
CA TYR A 73 -37.37 1.19 -2.23
C TYR A 73 -38.61 1.16 -1.33
N ALA A 74 -38.57 0.40 -0.24
CA ALA A 74 -39.67 0.35 0.74
C ALA A 74 -39.95 1.71 1.40
N ASN A 75 -38.94 2.58 1.47
CA ASN A 75 -39.06 3.96 1.92
C ASN A 75 -39.33 4.97 0.78
N GLY A 76 -39.39 4.52 -0.47
CA GLY A 76 -39.59 5.37 -1.65
C GLY A 76 -38.36 6.20 -2.07
N PHE A 77 -37.16 5.85 -1.61
CA PHE A 77 -35.94 6.63 -1.88
C PHE A 77 -35.23 6.29 -3.18
N ASN A 78 -35.51 5.12 -3.77
CA ASN A 78 -34.84 4.65 -4.98
C ASN A 78 -35.67 3.57 -5.69
N SER A 79 -35.17 3.10 -6.83
CA SER A 79 -35.81 2.07 -7.65
C SER A 79 -35.92 0.72 -6.91
N SER A 80 -36.77 -0.18 -7.40
CA SER A 80 -36.88 -1.53 -6.83
C SER A 80 -35.91 -2.53 -7.50
N PRO A 81 -35.21 -3.38 -6.74
CA PRO A 81 -34.43 -4.48 -7.30
C PRO A 81 -35.30 -5.53 -8.02
N SER A 82 -36.60 -5.61 -7.72
CA SER A 82 -37.51 -6.54 -8.38
C SER A 82 -37.89 -6.10 -9.80
N GLN A 83 -37.58 -4.88 -10.21
CA GLN A 83 -37.90 -4.37 -11.56
C GLN A 83 -37.30 -5.24 -12.66
N MET A 84 -36.10 -5.78 -12.44
CA MET A 84 -35.45 -6.68 -13.40
C MET A 84 -36.22 -7.99 -13.55
N LEU A 85 -36.66 -8.59 -12.44
CA LEU A 85 -37.45 -9.81 -12.46
C LEU A 85 -38.84 -9.59 -13.07
N ILE A 86 -39.48 -8.47 -12.74
CA ILE A 86 -40.80 -8.09 -13.27
C ILE A 86 -40.72 -7.82 -14.78
N ALA A 87 -39.67 -7.15 -15.26
CA ALA A 87 -39.47 -6.92 -16.69
C ALA A 87 -39.29 -8.25 -17.44
N TYR A 88 -38.47 -9.16 -16.88
CA TYR A 88 -38.27 -10.49 -17.43
C TYR A 88 -39.56 -11.31 -17.51
N ALA A 89 -40.36 -11.33 -16.42
CA ALA A 89 -41.64 -12.04 -16.39
C ALA A 89 -42.67 -11.48 -17.40
N ASN A 90 -42.60 -10.18 -17.68
CA ASN A 90 -43.45 -9.51 -18.66
C ASN A 90 -42.88 -9.50 -20.09
N HIS A 91 -41.82 -10.26 -20.38
CA HIS A 91 -41.14 -10.28 -21.67
C HIS A 91 -40.72 -8.87 -22.18
N LYS A 92 -40.42 -7.95 -21.25
CA LYS A 92 -39.91 -6.62 -21.55
C LYS A 92 -38.40 -6.59 -21.38
N THR A 93 -37.73 -5.70 -22.12
CA THR A 93 -36.29 -5.46 -21.93
C THR A 93 -36.04 -4.98 -20.50
N PRO A 94 -35.16 -5.64 -19.72
CA PRO A 94 -34.91 -5.27 -18.34
C PRO A 94 -34.30 -3.85 -18.27
N PRO A 95 -34.71 -3.02 -17.29
CA PRO A 95 -34.07 -1.75 -17.06
C PRO A 95 -32.60 -1.97 -16.66
N THR A 96 -31.74 -1.03 -17.03
CA THR A 96 -30.32 -1.08 -16.68
C THR A 96 -30.16 -0.93 -15.16
N THR A 97 -29.47 -1.89 -14.53
CA THR A 97 -29.15 -1.81 -13.10
C THR A 97 -28.29 -0.57 -12.82
N PRO A 98 -28.70 0.31 -11.88
CA PRO A 98 -27.90 1.45 -11.48
C PRO A 98 -26.50 1.05 -11.01
N LEU A 99 -25.50 1.87 -11.33
CA LEU A 99 -24.09 1.53 -11.12
C LEU A 99 -23.79 1.21 -9.64
N VAL A 100 -24.34 2.01 -8.71
CA VAL A 100 -24.22 1.82 -7.26
C VAL A 100 -24.76 0.48 -6.75
N TRP A 101 -25.77 -0.07 -7.41
CA TRP A 101 -26.40 -1.35 -7.04
C TRP A 101 -25.91 -2.53 -7.86
N SER A 102 -24.87 -2.33 -8.67
CA SER A 102 -24.31 -3.38 -9.52
C SER A 102 -23.34 -4.31 -8.79
N GLN A 103 -23.32 -5.58 -9.19
CA GLN A 103 -22.27 -6.53 -8.80
C GLN A 103 -20.88 -6.05 -9.22
N HIS A 104 -20.81 -5.41 -10.39
CA HIS A 104 -19.56 -4.92 -10.95
C HIS A 104 -18.81 -4.01 -9.97
N ILE A 105 -19.48 -3.06 -9.32
CA ILE A 105 -18.82 -2.15 -8.38
C ILE A 105 -18.42 -2.84 -7.08
N THR A 106 -19.20 -3.82 -6.61
CA THR A 106 -18.85 -4.60 -5.41
C THR A 106 -17.53 -5.36 -5.64
N THR A 107 -17.45 -6.09 -6.75
CA THR A 107 -16.27 -6.86 -7.12
C THR A 107 -15.10 -5.95 -7.51
N TYR A 108 -15.34 -4.83 -8.18
CA TYR A 108 -14.31 -3.83 -8.48
C TYR A 108 -13.64 -3.31 -7.19
N ASN A 109 -14.44 -2.91 -6.19
CA ASN A 109 -13.95 -2.41 -4.91
C ASN A 109 -13.11 -3.45 -4.17
N LEU A 110 -13.54 -4.71 -4.19
CA LEU A 110 -12.76 -5.82 -3.65
C LEU A 110 -11.41 -5.96 -4.36
N VAL A 111 -11.40 -6.02 -5.70
CA VAL A 111 -10.17 -6.20 -6.49
C VAL A 111 -9.19 -5.05 -6.27
N ILE A 112 -9.63 -3.80 -6.28
CA ILE A 112 -8.72 -2.66 -6.05
C ILE A 112 -8.16 -2.67 -4.62
N SER A 113 -8.91 -3.18 -3.63
CA SER A 113 -8.41 -3.29 -2.25
C SER A 113 -7.37 -4.38 -2.08
N ILE A 114 -7.50 -5.50 -2.80
CA ILE A 114 -6.49 -6.56 -2.87
C ILE A 114 -5.23 -6.00 -3.54
N LEU A 115 -5.38 -5.29 -4.68
CA LEU A 115 -4.28 -4.65 -5.39
C LEU A 115 -3.55 -3.63 -4.50
N SER A 116 -4.28 -2.75 -3.81
CA SER A 116 -3.66 -1.76 -2.92
C SER A 116 -2.98 -2.41 -1.73
N THR A 117 -3.53 -3.49 -1.18
CA THR A 117 -2.89 -4.27 -0.10
C THR A 117 -1.59 -4.90 -0.56
N PHE A 118 -1.57 -5.49 -1.76
CA PHE A 118 -0.35 -6.07 -2.33
C PHE A 118 0.73 -5.01 -2.53
N ILE A 119 0.37 -3.86 -3.11
CA ILE A 119 1.28 -2.73 -3.29
C ILE A 119 1.82 -2.25 -1.93
N LEU A 120 0.95 -2.11 -0.94
CA LEU A 120 1.31 -1.71 0.43
C LEU A 120 2.34 -2.66 1.06
N ILE A 121 2.26 -3.97 0.80
CA ILE A 121 3.21 -4.96 1.34
C ILE A 121 4.56 -4.90 0.60
N VAL A 122 4.55 -4.79 -0.74
CA VAL A 122 5.76 -4.75 -1.56
C VAL A 122 6.54 -3.45 -1.37
N LYS A 123 5.84 -2.35 -1.16
CA LYS A 123 6.38 -1.00 -1.09
C LYS A 123 7.46 -0.80 -0.01
N PRO A 124 7.28 -1.21 1.26
CA PRO A 124 8.34 -1.18 2.28
C PRO A 124 9.60 -1.97 1.87
N VAL A 125 9.44 -3.12 1.22
CA VAL A 125 10.58 -3.93 0.75
C VAL A 125 11.36 -3.18 -0.32
N LEU A 126 10.66 -2.60 -1.31
CA LEU A 126 11.28 -1.76 -2.34
C LEU A 126 11.93 -0.51 -1.75
N PHE A 127 11.37 0.04 -0.69
CA PHE A 127 11.91 1.21 0.01
C PHE A 127 13.23 0.87 0.72
N ILE A 128 13.29 -0.24 1.48
CA ILE A 128 14.50 -0.72 2.14
C ILE A 128 15.59 -1.06 1.11
N MET A 129 15.20 -1.63 -0.03
CA MET A 129 16.12 -1.97 -1.12
C MET A 129 16.57 -0.77 -1.96
N HIS A 130 16.10 0.45 -1.65
CA HIS A 130 16.40 1.66 -2.41
C HIS A 130 15.99 1.56 -3.90
N ILE A 131 15.01 0.71 -4.23
CA ILE A 131 14.42 0.54 -5.56
C ILE A 131 13.15 1.40 -5.69
N TRP A 132 12.55 1.82 -4.57
CA TRP A 132 11.38 2.69 -4.56
C TRP A 132 11.72 4.12 -5.00
N LEU A 133 11.76 4.36 -6.31
CA LEU A 133 12.07 5.68 -6.88
C LEU A 133 10.87 6.64 -6.78
N PRO A 134 11.09 7.95 -6.60
CA PRO A 134 10.02 8.94 -6.61
C PRO A 134 9.13 8.88 -7.86
N LEU A 135 9.71 8.65 -9.05
CA LEU A 135 8.94 8.49 -10.28
C LEU A 135 8.03 7.26 -10.26
N LEU A 136 8.59 6.10 -9.87
CA LEU A 136 7.82 4.85 -9.77
C LEU A 136 6.66 5.02 -8.78
N SER A 137 6.95 5.64 -7.64
CA SER A 137 5.95 6.01 -6.65
C SER A 137 4.86 6.90 -7.25
N SER A 138 5.22 7.91 -8.05
CA SER A 138 4.23 8.83 -8.63
C SER A 138 3.24 8.11 -9.55
N VAL A 139 3.73 7.20 -10.40
CA VAL A 139 2.88 6.43 -11.32
C VAL A 139 1.94 5.52 -10.55
N ILE A 140 2.45 4.80 -9.55
CA ILE A 140 1.66 3.87 -8.74
C ILE A 140 0.58 4.60 -7.94
N HIS A 141 0.91 5.70 -7.27
CA HIS A 141 -0.07 6.45 -6.49
C HIS A 141 -1.09 7.17 -7.36
N ALA A 142 -0.70 7.66 -8.54
CA ALA A 142 -1.64 8.22 -9.51
C ALA A 142 -2.65 7.16 -9.97
N ALA A 143 -2.18 5.95 -10.30
CA ALA A 143 -3.05 4.85 -10.69
C ALA A 143 -4.01 4.45 -9.54
N LEU A 144 -3.49 4.29 -8.32
CA LEU A 144 -4.32 3.97 -7.15
C LEU A 144 -5.34 5.08 -6.84
N ALA A 145 -4.95 6.34 -6.90
CA ALA A 145 -5.87 7.47 -6.71
C ALA A 145 -6.99 7.46 -7.76
N ALA A 146 -6.66 7.23 -9.04
CA ALA A 146 -7.65 7.14 -10.11
C ALA A 146 -8.64 5.98 -9.91
N LEU A 147 -8.15 4.81 -9.51
CA LEU A 147 -8.98 3.64 -9.23
C LEU A 147 -9.94 3.89 -8.05
N TYR A 148 -9.45 4.47 -6.95
CA TYR A 148 -10.31 4.79 -5.81
C TYR A 148 -11.26 5.96 -6.07
N LEU A 149 -10.88 6.93 -6.92
CA LEU A 149 -11.78 7.97 -7.41
C LEU A 149 -12.94 7.37 -8.19
N TYR A 150 -12.68 6.46 -9.12
CA TYR A 150 -13.73 5.75 -9.85
C TYR A 150 -14.61 4.90 -8.92
N SER A 151 -14.01 4.17 -7.98
CA SER A 151 -14.73 3.43 -6.93
C SER A 151 -15.69 4.33 -6.14
N THR A 152 -15.24 5.51 -5.73
CA THR A 152 -16.04 6.46 -4.95
C THR A 152 -17.12 7.10 -5.80
N TYR A 153 -16.81 7.48 -7.04
CA TYR A 153 -17.79 7.97 -8.02
C TYR A 153 -18.92 6.95 -8.22
N ALA A 154 -18.58 5.68 -8.38
CA ALA A 154 -19.54 4.62 -8.59
C ALA A 154 -20.38 4.31 -7.34
N GLN A 155 -19.78 4.35 -6.14
CA GLN A 155 -20.53 4.22 -4.88
C GLN A 155 -21.49 5.39 -4.62
N LEU A 156 -21.19 6.57 -5.18
CA LEU A 156 -22.00 7.78 -5.08
C LEU A 156 -22.88 8.02 -6.32
N SER A 157 -22.94 7.07 -7.25
CA SER A 157 -23.64 7.25 -8.51
C SER A 157 -25.17 7.33 -8.29
N PRO A 158 -25.88 8.09 -9.13
CA PRO A 158 -27.33 8.20 -9.06
C PRO A 158 -28.05 6.90 -9.44
N ASP A 159 -29.30 6.83 -9.01
CA ASP A 159 -30.26 5.77 -9.32
C ASP A 159 -31.49 6.39 -9.99
N THR A 160 -31.50 6.39 -11.32
CA THR A 160 -32.58 6.95 -12.13
C THR A 160 -33.26 5.88 -13.00
N SER A 161 -33.17 4.60 -12.61
CA SER A 161 -33.74 3.51 -13.42
C SER A 161 -35.27 3.46 -13.35
N ASP A 162 -35.87 4.03 -12.30
CA ASP A 162 -37.33 4.13 -12.12
C ASP A 162 -37.79 5.59 -12.24
N PRO A 163 -38.62 5.93 -13.25
CA PRO A 163 -39.20 7.27 -13.38
C PRO A 163 -40.12 7.66 -12.21
N LEU A 164 -40.68 6.70 -11.47
CA LEU A 164 -41.56 6.95 -10.33
C LEU A 164 -40.78 7.24 -9.03
N HIS A 165 -39.55 6.73 -8.92
CA HIS A 165 -38.68 6.92 -7.74
C HIS A 165 -37.26 7.32 -8.16
N PRO A 166 -37.09 8.45 -8.89
CA PRO A 166 -35.77 8.87 -9.33
C PRO A 166 -34.96 9.43 -8.15
N ASN A 167 -33.74 8.92 -8.00
CA ASN A 167 -32.72 9.48 -7.12
C ASN A 167 -31.54 10.02 -7.95
N PRO A 168 -31.53 11.33 -8.28
CA PRO A 168 -30.47 11.95 -9.08
C PRO A 168 -29.18 12.19 -8.29
N GLY A 169 -29.18 11.96 -6.97
CA GLY A 169 -28.05 12.21 -6.09
C GLY A 169 -27.36 10.93 -5.61
N ALA A 170 -26.61 11.06 -4.52
CA ALA A 170 -26.00 9.92 -3.85
C ALA A 170 -27.08 8.93 -3.35
N PRO A 171 -26.74 7.64 -3.19
CA PRO A 171 -27.67 6.66 -2.67
C PRO A 171 -28.16 7.03 -1.27
N TRP A 172 -29.37 6.57 -0.92
CA TRP A 172 -30.06 6.94 0.32
C TRP A 172 -29.23 6.65 1.58
N TYR A 173 -28.45 5.58 1.58
CA TYR A 173 -27.62 5.20 2.73
C TYR A 173 -26.47 6.17 2.94
N ILE A 174 -26.21 7.14 2.05
CA ILE A 174 -25.28 8.25 2.26
C ILE A 174 -26.03 9.50 2.69
N THR A 175 -27.12 9.83 2.01
CA THR A 175 -27.87 11.08 2.21
C THR A 175 -28.72 11.11 3.48
N HIS A 176 -29.17 9.95 3.96
CA HIS A 176 -30.01 9.82 5.15
C HIS A 176 -29.28 9.15 6.33
N SER A 177 -29.82 9.32 7.54
CA SER A 177 -29.33 8.59 8.70
C SER A 177 -29.73 7.12 8.64
N CYS A 178 -28.88 6.23 9.16
CA CYS A 178 -29.17 4.79 9.15
C CYS A 178 -30.36 4.40 10.03
N SER A 179 -30.91 5.33 10.84
CA SER A 179 -32.13 5.08 11.61
C SER A 179 -33.40 5.06 10.75
N VAL A 180 -33.33 5.60 9.53
CA VAL A 180 -34.45 5.63 8.56
C VAL A 180 -34.59 4.29 7.82
N ALA A 181 -33.70 3.33 8.07
CA ALA A 181 -33.80 2.01 7.47
C ALA A 181 -35.16 1.36 7.83
N HIS A 182 -35.86 0.84 6.81
CA HIS A 182 -37.19 0.23 6.97
C HIS A 182 -37.09 -0.98 7.91
N SER A 183 -36.09 -1.84 7.68
CA SER A 183 -35.74 -2.91 8.60
C SER A 183 -34.64 -2.48 9.57
N ARG A 184 -34.91 -2.60 10.88
CA ARG A 184 -33.91 -2.33 11.92
C ARG A 184 -32.69 -3.26 11.84
N SER A 185 -32.81 -4.46 11.26
CA SER A 185 -31.67 -5.36 11.07
C SER A 185 -30.67 -4.82 10.03
N ASN A 186 -31.10 -3.95 9.11
CA ASN A 186 -30.27 -3.39 8.04
C ASN A 186 -29.44 -2.17 8.49
N GLN A 187 -29.64 -1.66 9.71
CA GLN A 187 -28.90 -0.49 10.20
C GLN A 187 -27.39 -0.74 10.28
N GLY A 188 -26.98 -1.97 10.64
CA GLY A 188 -25.57 -2.36 10.64
C GLY A 188 -24.95 -2.29 9.25
N TYR A 189 -25.68 -2.78 8.25
CA TYR A 189 -25.26 -2.72 6.86
C TYR A 189 -25.18 -1.30 6.31
N CYS A 190 -26.13 -0.43 6.66
CA CYS A 190 -26.07 0.98 6.29
C CYS A 190 -24.80 1.64 6.86
N LYS A 191 -24.46 1.39 8.13
CA LYS A 191 -23.23 1.91 8.74
C LYS A 191 -21.98 1.36 8.06
N GLN A 192 -21.99 0.09 7.68
CA GLN A 192 -20.89 -0.55 6.96
C GLN A 192 -20.67 0.07 5.57
N ALA A 193 -21.75 0.29 4.80
CA ALA A 193 -21.69 0.94 3.49
C ALA A 193 -21.22 2.41 3.59
N LYS A 194 -21.66 3.15 4.62
CA LYS A 194 -21.10 4.49 4.89
C LYS A 194 -19.61 4.44 5.20
N ALA A 195 -19.19 3.47 6.01
CA ALA A 195 -17.80 3.31 6.39
C ALA A 195 -16.92 2.99 5.17
N SER A 196 -17.39 2.17 4.23
CA SER A 196 -16.61 1.82 3.04
C SER A 196 -16.34 3.04 2.15
N VAL A 197 -17.35 3.90 1.94
CA VAL A 197 -17.17 5.17 1.21
C VAL A 197 -16.21 6.10 1.96
N ALA A 198 -16.34 6.24 3.28
CA ALA A 198 -15.44 7.07 4.06
C ALA A 198 -13.98 6.59 3.98
N VAL A 199 -13.75 5.28 4.05
CA VAL A 199 -12.42 4.67 3.90
C VAL A 199 -11.86 4.92 2.50
N ALA A 200 -12.67 4.81 1.45
CA ALA A 200 -12.25 5.13 0.09
C ALA A 200 -11.76 6.57 -0.05
N ILE A 201 -12.50 7.54 0.51
CA ILE A 201 -12.13 8.96 0.51
C ILE A 201 -10.81 9.19 1.25
N ILE A 202 -10.63 8.56 2.41
CA ILE A 202 -9.38 8.65 3.18
C ILE A 202 -8.20 8.12 2.35
N LEU A 203 -8.37 6.98 1.68
CA LEU A 203 -7.35 6.40 0.80
C LEU A 203 -7.02 7.31 -0.38
N ILE A 204 -8.02 7.94 -1.01
CA ILE A 204 -7.79 8.95 -2.07
C ILE A 204 -6.91 10.07 -1.54
N VAL A 205 -7.24 10.66 -0.38
CA VAL A 205 -6.48 11.77 0.20
C VAL A 205 -5.03 11.35 0.47
N ILE A 206 -4.83 10.18 1.06
CA ILE A 206 -3.50 9.64 1.35
C ILE A 206 -2.70 9.44 0.05
N PHE A 207 -3.30 8.86 -0.98
CA PHE A 207 -2.64 8.64 -2.26
C PHE A 207 -2.32 9.95 -2.99
N LEU A 208 -3.19 10.96 -2.91
CA LEU A 208 -2.92 12.29 -3.49
C LEU A 208 -1.78 13.02 -2.76
N ILE A 209 -1.70 12.92 -1.43
CA ILE A 209 -0.58 13.48 -0.66
C ILE A 209 0.73 12.78 -1.05
N GLN A 210 0.71 11.45 -1.13
CA GLN A 210 1.88 10.67 -1.56
C GLN A 210 2.28 10.97 -3.01
N LEU A 211 1.31 11.15 -3.90
CA LEU A 211 1.53 11.58 -5.27
C LEU A 211 2.21 12.95 -5.31
N GLY A 212 1.69 13.94 -4.60
CA GLY A 212 2.27 15.28 -4.52
C GLY A 212 3.71 15.27 -4.01
N LEU A 213 3.99 14.52 -2.94
CA LEU A 213 5.35 14.37 -2.40
C LEU A 213 6.29 13.65 -3.38
N SER A 214 5.79 12.65 -4.11
CA SER A 214 6.58 11.92 -5.11
C SER A 214 6.93 12.77 -6.33
N ILE A 215 5.98 13.58 -6.82
CA ILE A 215 6.22 14.55 -7.90
C ILE A 215 7.21 15.61 -7.43
N HIS A 216 7.01 16.17 -6.23
CA HIS A 216 7.92 17.16 -5.67
C HIS A 216 9.34 16.61 -5.50
N SER A 217 9.46 15.36 -5.06
CA SER A 217 10.76 14.69 -4.89
C SER A 217 11.43 14.33 -6.21
N SER A 218 10.66 14.12 -7.30
CA SER A 218 11.16 13.77 -8.64
C SER A 218 11.81 14.95 -9.38
N ILE A 219 11.52 16.19 -8.96
CA ILE A 219 12.07 17.40 -9.59
C ILE A 219 13.47 17.67 -9.00
N PRO A 220 14.56 17.66 -9.80
CA PRO A 220 15.90 17.94 -9.29
C PRO A 220 16.03 19.39 -8.83
N SER A 221 16.56 19.57 -7.62
CA SER A 221 16.86 20.89 -7.04
C SER A 221 18.01 21.58 -7.79
N ALA A 222 18.10 22.92 -7.70
CA ALA A 222 19.18 23.67 -8.35
C ALA A 222 20.57 23.21 -7.88
N PHE A 223 20.72 22.92 -6.58
CA PHE A 223 21.95 22.40 -6.00
C PHE A 223 22.34 21.04 -6.58
N GLU A 224 21.39 20.09 -6.67
CA GLU A 224 21.67 18.76 -7.26
C GLU A 224 22.01 18.82 -8.75
N ARG A 225 21.49 19.82 -9.49
CA ARG A 225 21.86 20.06 -10.88
C ARG A 225 23.29 20.56 -10.99
N LEU A 226 23.70 21.45 -10.08
CA LEU A 226 25.06 21.99 -10.04
C LEU A 226 26.09 20.91 -9.67
N SER A 227 25.83 20.12 -8.63
CA SER A 227 26.75 19.03 -8.25
C SER A 227 26.94 18.01 -9.38
N ARG A 228 25.88 17.69 -10.13
CA ARG A 228 25.99 16.78 -11.29
C ARG A 228 26.72 17.40 -12.47
N ALA A 229 26.55 18.70 -12.72
CA ALA A 229 27.30 19.41 -13.74
C ALA A 229 28.80 19.43 -13.40
N GLN A 230 29.13 19.59 -12.11
CA GLN A 230 30.50 19.47 -11.62
C GLN A 230 31.04 18.05 -11.79
N ASP A 231 30.27 17.01 -11.44
CA ASP A 231 30.69 15.61 -11.63
C ASP A 231 30.94 15.28 -13.13
N GLU A 232 30.13 15.84 -14.04
CA GLU A 232 30.28 15.67 -15.49
C GLU A 232 31.53 16.40 -16.02
N GLU A 233 31.84 17.58 -15.49
CA GLU A 233 33.06 18.33 -15.79
C GLU A 233 34.31 17.67 -15.19
N THR A 234 34.17 16.97 -14.06
CA THR A 234 35.25 16.25 -13.36
C THR A 234 35.48 14.84 -13.93
N LEU A 235 34.86 14.48 -15.06
CA LEU A 235 35.23 13.30 -15.86
C LEU A 235 36.21 13.71 -16.99
N PRO A 236 37.53 13.86 -16.73
CA PRO A 236 38.50 13.99 -17.79
C PRO A 236 38.71 12.62 -18.45
N ALA A 237 38.58 12.57 -19.77
CA ALA A 237 39.43 11.78 -20.69
C ALA A 237 39.87 10.35 -20.29
N THR A 238 39.12 9.60 -19.47
CA THR A 238 39.43 8.20 -19.14
C THR A 238 38.65 7.28 -20.09
N SER A 239 38.82 7.53 -21.39
CA SER A 239 38.38 6.69 -22.50
C SER A 239 39.60 6.31 -23.35
N GLN A 240 40.68 5.90 -22.69
CA GLN A 240 41.69 5.03 -23.29
C GLN A 240 42.12 4.02 -22.22
N THR A 241 41.21 3.09 -21.94
CA THR A 241 41.57 1.85 -21.24
C THR A 241 42.37 1.00 -22.23
N VAL A 242 43.66 1.29 -22.37
CA VAL A 242 44.63 0.32 -22.89
C VAL A 242 44.65 -0.81 -21.86
N HIS A 243 44.05 -1.96 -22.18
CA HIS A 243 44.24 -3.17 -21.40
C HIS A 243 45.74 -3.50 -21.40
N PRO A 244 46.45 -3.54 -20.25
CA PRO A 244 47.79 -4.10 -20.23
C PRO A 244 47.67 -5.59 -20.55
N ILE A 245 48.30 -6.01 -21.64
CA ILE A 245 48.49 -7.42 -21.98
C ILE A 245 49.28 -8.05 -20.82
N TYR A 246 48.64 -8.94 -20.06
CA TYR A 246 49.33 -9.80 -19.12
C TYR A 246 50.29 -10.70 -19.91
N GLY A 247 51.60 -10.46 -19.75
CA GLY A 247 52.62 -11.42 -20.17
C GLY A 247 52.52 -12.72 -19.35
N PRO A 248 53.00 -13.86 -19.88
CA PRO A 248 52.90 -15.15 -19.21
C PRO A 248 53.69 -15.15 -17.90
N GLN A 249 53.00 -15.32 -16.77
CA GLN A 249 53.62 -15.48 -15.47
C GLN A 249 54.17 -16.90 -15.35
N THR A 250 55.46 -17.02 -15.03
CA THR A 250 56.09 -18.28 -14.63
C THR A 250 55.57 -18.71 -13.25
N PRO A 251 55.28 -20.00 -13.01
CA PRO A 251 54.81 -20.46 -11.70
C PRO A 251 55.93 -20.37 -10.66
N LEU A 252 55.65 -19.77 -9.51
CA LEU A 252 56.55 -19.81 -8.35
C LEU A 252 56.56 -21.21 -7.70
N PRO A 253 57.68 -21.66 -7.12
CA PRO A 253 57.78 -22.97 -6.48
C PRO A 253 57.09 -22.97 -5.11
N TYR A 254 56.19 -23.93 -4.87
CA TYR A 254 55.67 -24.22 -3.54
C TYR A 254 56.76 -24.92 -2.70
N PRO A 255 57.02 -24.50 -1.45
CA PRO A 255 57.81 -25.31 -0.54
C PRO A 255 56.99 -26.50 -0.02
N ALA A 256 57.69 -27.63 0.07
CA ALA A 256 57.17 -28.94 0.38
C ALA A 256 56.62 -29.07 1.82
N THR A 257 55.57 -29.88 1.92
CA THR A 257 55.02 -30.59 3.08
C THR A 257 55.92 -30.73 4.31
N GLN A 258 55.37 -30.38 5.48
CA GLN A 258 55.74 -30.99 6.77
C GLN A 258 54.47 -31.54 7.45
N LYS A 259 54.34 -32.87 7.42
CA LYS A 259 53.54 -33.69 8.37
C LYS A 259 54.29 -33.66 9.72
N ALA A 260 53.76 -33.83 10.92
CA ALA A 260 52.45 -34.10 11.53
C ALA A 260 52.47 -33.33 12.89
N ASP A 261 51.40 -33.15 13.68
CA ASP A 261 50.84 -34.19 14.53
C ASP A 261 49.48 -33.77 15.12
N PHE A 262 48.62 -34.78 15.20
CA PHE A 262 47.32 -34.81 15.85
C PHE A 262 47.48 -34.89 17.37
N VAL A 263 46.93 -33.95 18.15
CA VAL A 263 46.37 -34.23 19.49
C VAL A 263 45.21 -33.28 19.78
N ALA A 264 44.10 -33.87 20.20
CA ALA A 264 42.81 -33.27 20.53
C ALA A 264 42.82 -32.40 21.80
N ALA A 265 41.97 -31.37 21.85
CA ALA A 265 40.94 -31.16 22.89
C ALA A 265 40.36 -29.74 22.84
N HIS A 266 39.06 -29.64 22.55
CA HIS A 266 38.17 -28.59 23.09
C HIS A 266 37.91 -28.90 24.58
N PRO A 267 37.58 -27.93 25.48
CA PRO A 267 36.39 -27.08 25.31
C PRO A 267 36.44 -25.64 25.90
N LEU A 268 35.46 -24.86 25.43
CA LEU A 268 34.76 -23.70 26.03
C LEU A 268 35.34 -23.04 27.29
N ARG A 269 35.64 -21.73 27.19
CA ARG A 269 35.90 -20.86 28.35
C ARG A 269 34.98 -19.63 28.33
N SER A 270 34.00 -19.63 29.23
CA SER A 270 33.27 -18.45 29.69
C SER A 270 34.19 -17.58 30.54
N ASN A 271 34.24 -16.28 30.29
CA ASN A 271 34.93 -15.32 31.16
C ASN A 271 33.88 -14.52 31.95
N GLN A 272 33.77 -14.87 33.23
CA GLN A 272 33.18 -14.05 34.29
C GLN A 272 34.36 -13.50 35.14
N PRO A 273 34.44 -12.19 35.44
CA PRO A 273 35.45 -11.68 36.36
C PRO A 273 35.00 -11.79 37.83
N PRO A 274 35.97 -11.78 38.77
CA PRO A 274 35.78 -12.24 40.14
C PRO A 274 35.25 -11.17 41.10
N GLN A 275 34.59 -11.69 42.14
CA GLN A 275 34.11 -10.99 43.32
C GLN A 275 35.27 -10.40 44.14
N GLN A 276 35.12 -9.15 44.59
CA GLN A 276 35.77 -8.65 45.80
C GLN A 276 34.69 -8.33 46.83
N ALA A 277 34.84 -8.94 48.00
CA ALA A 277 34.01 -8.74 49.17
C ALA A 277 34.75 -7.82 50.16
N VAL A 278 34.10 -6.71 50.53
CA VAL A 278 34.25 -5.94 51.80
C VAL A 278 32.88 -5.27 51.94
N GLY A 279 32.03 -5.56 52.90
CA GLY A 279 32.16 -5.43 54.34
C GLY A 279 30.80 -4.92 54.82
N ALA A 280 30.23 -5.60 55.82
CA ALA A 280 28.89 -5.37 56.33
C ALA A 280 28.81 -4.11 57.21
N GLU A 281 27.69 -3.37 57.20
CA GLU A 281 27.02 -2.92 58.44
C GLU A 281 25.62 -2.33 58.18
N THR A 282 24.60 -2.87 58.86
CA THR A 282 23.29 -2.27 59.27
C THR A 282 22.32 -1.68 58.24
N ARG A 283 21.00 -1.55 58.46
CA ARG A 283 19.91 -2.26 59.17
C ARG A 283 18.65 -1.44 58.79
N GLU A 284 17.52 -2.11 58.52
CA GLU A 284 16.14 -1.56 58.58
C GLU A 284 15.72 -0.34 57.73
N VAL A 285 14.66 -0.50 56.91
CA VAL A 285 13.32 0.12 57.09
C VAL A 285 12.46 -0.01 55.80
N ALA A 286 11.26 -0.58 55.99
CA ALA A 286 9.97 -0.37 55.31
C ALA A 286 9.79 -0.61 53.79
N GLU A 287 9.21 -1.78 53.49
CA GLU A 287 7.81 -1.94 53.04
C GLU A 287 7.15 -0.83 52.16
N LYS A 288 6.89 -1.16 50.88
CA LYS A 288 5.58 -0.87 50.23
C LYS A 288 5.31 -1.77 49.02
N LYS A 289 4.41 -2.72 49.22
CA LYS A 289 3.80 -3.59 48.19
C LYS A 289 2.93 -2.76 47.22
N LYS A 290 3.16 -2.89 45.92
CA LYS A 290 2.11 -2.77 44.88
C LYS A 290 2.12 -4.04 44.04
N GLY A 291 1.04 -4.80 44.12
CA GLY A 291 0.88 -6.09 43.47
C GLY A 291 0.89 -5.98 41.96
N LYS A 292 1.88 -6.61 41.33
CA LYS A 292 1.84 -7.02 39.93
C LYS A 292 1.26 -8.43 39.88
N LYS A 293 0.05 -8.57 39.33
CA LYS A 293 -0.49 -9.89 38.96
C LYS A 293 0.40 -10.48 37.86
N GLY A 294 0.83 -11.72 38.08
CA GLY A 294 1.75 -12.42 37.19
C GLY A 294 1.08 -12.89 35.90
N PRO A 295 1.87 -13.14 34.83
CA PRO A 295 1.38 -13.52 33.50
C PRO A 295 0.54 -14.80 33.43
N ARG A 296 0.55 -15.65 34.48
CA ARG A 296 -0.16 -16.93 34.50
C ARG A 296 -1.67 -16.82 34.76
N GLU A 297 -2.15 -15.72 35.36
CA GLU A 297 -3.60 -15.54 35.61
C GLU A 297 -4.37 -15.00 34.40
N ILE A 298 -3.68 -14.41 33.42
CA ILE A 298 -4.30 -13.85 32.22
C ILE A 298 -4.78 -14.97 31.29
N TRP A 299 -4.02 -16.07 31.18
CA TRP A 299 -4.35 -17.21 30.32
C TRP A 299 -5.55 -18.04 30.82
N ALA A 300 -5.79 -18.09 32.13
CA ALA A 300 -6.96 -18.79 32.69
C ALA A 300 -8.29 -18.04 32.46
N SER A 301 -8.24 -16.75 32.12
CA SER A 301 -9.43 -15.95 31.82
C SER A 301 -9.89 -16.07 30.36
N PHE A 302 -8.97 -16.38 29.43
CA PHE A 302 -9.27 -16.50 28.00
C PHE A 302 -10.00 -17.82 27.68
N GLY A 303 -9.52 -18.95 28.22
CA GLY A 303 -10.13 -20.27 27.99
C GLY A 303 -11.52 -20.46 28.62
N ARG A 304 -11.96 -19.55 29.50
CA ARG A 304 -13.32 -19.58 30.08
C ARG A 304 -14.35 -18.83 29.22
N LYS A 305 -13.89 -18.02 28.26
CA LYS A 305 -14.76 -17.24 27.35
C LYS A 305 -15.14 -18.05 26.11
N GLU A 306 -14.20 -18.79 25.51
CA GLU A 306 -14.47 -19.67 24.36
C GLU A 306 -15.47 -20.79 24.69
N ARG A 307 -15.40 -21.36 25.90
CA ARG A 307 -16.32 -22.43 26.30
C ARG A 307 -17.77 -21.98 26.47
N LYS A 308 -18.05 -20.67 26.55
CA LYS A 308 -19.43 -20.14 26.59
C LYS A 308 -20.00 -19.90 25.18
N GLU A 309 -19.16 -19.68 24.17
CA GLU A 309 -19.61 -19.47 22.80
C GLU A 309 -19.98 -20.79 22.11
N GLU A 310 -19.27 -21.90 22.39
CA GLU A 310 -19.63 -23.23 21.87
C GLU A 310 -20.96 -23.79 22.39
N VAL A 311 -21.33 -23.45 23.64
CA VAL A 311 -22.62 -23.88 24.22
C VAL A 311 -23.78 -23.05 23.64
N GLY A 312 -23.53 -21.79 23.26
CA GLY A 312 -24.50 -20.95 22.57
C GLY A 312 -24.78 -21.37 21.13
N ALA A 313 -23.76 -21.84 20.40
CA ALA A 313 -23.89 -22.27 19.01
C ALA A 313 -24.73 -23.56 18.85
N ARG A 314 -24.56 -24.54 19.76
CA ARG A 314 -25.36 -25.77 19.74
C ARG A 314 -26.85 -25.54 20.04
N GLY A 315 -27.17 -24.57 20.89
CA GLY A 315 -28.56 -24.20 21.22
C GLY A 315 -29.33 -23.47 20.10
N TRP A 316 -28.65 -23.01 19.04
CA TRP A 316 -29.29 -22.42 17.86
C TRP A 316 -29.65 -23.46 16.80
N GLN A 317 -28.82 -24.48 16.60
CA GLN A 317 -29.11 -25.56 15.63
C GLN A 317 -30.31 -26.42 16.04
N GLU A 318 -30.48 -26.71 17.33
CA GLU A 318 -31.64 -27.47 17.82
C GLU A 318 -32.97 -26.70 17.67
N ARG A 319 -32.94 -25.37 17.76
CA ARG A 319 -34.14 -24.53 17.58
C ARG A 319 -34.57 -24.42 16.12
N TYR A 320 -33.62 -24.41 15.19
CA TYR A 320 -33.92 -24.43 13.75
C TYR A 320 -34.52 -25.77 13.31
N LEU A 321 -34.02 -26.90 13.82
CA LEU A 321 -34.55 -28.23 13.49
C LEU A 321 -35.99 -28.45 14.00
N LYS A 322 -36.35 -27.86 15.14
CA LYS A 322 -37.73 -27.93 15.68
C LYS A 322 -38.74 -27.01 14.97
N GLN A 323 -38.29 -26.05 14.17
CA GLN A 323 -39.18 -25.20 13.35
C GLN A 323 -39.36 -25.73 11.93
N ALA A 324 -38.59 -26.76 11.54
CA ALA A 324 -38.66 -27.39 10.22
C ALA A 324 -39.48 -28.71 10.21
N GLN A 325 -40.10 -29.07 11.33
CA GLN A 325 -41.11 -30.13 11.48
C GLN A 325 -42.46 -29.51 11.80
#